data_AF-A0A7C6GR73-F1
#
_entry.id   AF-A0A7C6GR73-F1
#
_cell.length_a   1.000
_cell.length_b   1.000
_cell.length_c   1.000
_cell.angle_alpha   90.00
_cell.angle_beta   90.00
_cell.angle_gamma   90.00
#
_symmetry.space_group_name_H-M   'P 1'
#
loop_
_entity.id
_entity.type
_entity.pdbx_description
1 polymer ?
#
loop_
_entity_poly.entity_id
_entity_poly.type
_entity_poly.pdbx_seq_one_letter_code
_entity_poly.pdbx_strand_id
1 'polypeptide(L)' 'MAKRKRAENKRKTEMDKLKWEVADALNLDDDLTKGGDELTVREAGKIGGNMVKKLVEKGKEAMRQEDSGPDGSS' A
#
# COMPACT_ATOMS: atom_id res chain seq x y z
N MET A 1 3.00 -29.11 -4.69
CA MET A 1 3.91 -27.96 -4.77
C MET A 1 3.32 -26.76 -4.02
N ALA A 2 4.15 -26.10 -3.20
CA ALA A 2 4.05 -24.72 -2.71
C ALA A 2 2.83 -24.28 -1.84
N LYS A 3 2.71 -24.81 -0.62
CA LYS A 3 2.11 -24.06 0.50
C LYS A 3 3.12 -22.98 0.92
N ARG A 4 3.12 -21.83 0.25
CA ARG A 4 4.01 -20.70 0.59
C ARG A 4 3.56 -20.09 1.92
N LYS A 5 4.02 -20.70 3.01
CA LYS A 5 4.10 -20.11 4.35
C LYS A 5 5.08 -18.93 4.29
N ARG A 6 4.67 -17.79 3.72
CA ARG A 6 5.37 -16.50 3.81
C ARG A 6 4.72 -15.56 4.84
N ALA A 7 4.02 -16.13 5.83
CA ALA A 7 3.32 -15.37 6.86
C ALA A 7 4.18 -15.06 8.10
N GLU A 8 5.47 -15.37 8.12
CA GLU A 8 6.24 -15.34 9.37
C GLU A 8 7.58 -14.60 9.25
N ASN A 9 7.52 -13.33 8.84
CA ASN A 9 8.60 -12.41 9.21
C ASN A 9 8.00 -11.05 9.58
N LYS A 10 7.87 -10.85 10.90
CA LYS A 10 7.36 -9.66 11.57
C LYS A 10 8.29 -8.45 11.40
N ARG A 11 8.48 -7.99 10.16
CA ARG A 11 8.88 -6.60 9.89
C ARG A 11 7.76 -6.02 9.04
N LYS A 12 6.84 -5.27 9.67
CA LYS A 12 5.78 -4.52 8.98
C LYS A 12 6.47 -3.60 7.97
N THR A 13 6.52 -4.04 6.72
CA THR A 13 7.13 -3.27 5.64
C THR A 13 6.34 -1.97 5.45
N GLU A 14 6.93 -0.96 4.81
CA GLU A 14 6.18 0.24 4.40
C GLU A 14 4.95 -0.14 3.55
N MET A 15 5.06 -1.22 2.77
CA MET A 15 3.95 -1.78 2.00
C MET A 15 2.85 -2.39 2.88
N ASP A 16 3.18 -3.04 3.99
CA ASP A 16 2.18 -3.52 4.93
C ASP A 16 1.47 -2.36 5.61
N LYS A 17 2.19 -1.31 6.03
CA LYS A 17 1.57 -0.12 6.60
C LYS A 17 0.61 0.53 5.61
N LEU A 18 1.04 0.70 4.36
CA LEU A 18 0.20 1.25 3.30
C LEU A 18 -1.06 0.41 3.05
N LYS A 19 -0.93 -0.92 3.08
CA LYS A 19 -2.06 -1.84 2.97
C LYS A 19 -3.08 -1.64 4.09
N TRP A 20 -2.61 -1.53 5.34
CA TRP A 20 -3.47 -1.29 6.51
C TRP A 20 -4.14 0.09 6.46
N GLU A 21 -3.40 1.14 6.09
CA GLU A 21 -3.94 2.49 5.89
C GLU A 21 -5.04 2.52 4.83
N VAL A 22 -4.84 1.81 3.70
CA VAL A 22 -5.84 1.72 2.64
C VAL A 22 -7.05 0.90 3.07
N ALA A 23 -6.85 -0.20 3.81
CA ALA A 23 -7.95 -1.02 4.30
C ALA A 23 -8.83 -0.24 5.29
N ASP A 24 -8.21 0.49 6.22
CA ASP A 24 -8.90 1.39 7.17
C ASP A 24 -9.71 2.47 6.43
N ALA A 25 -9.10 3.14 5.44
CA ALA A 25 -9.79 4.14 4.62
C ALA A 25 -10.98 3.58 3.80
N LEU A 26 -11.00 2.26 3.57
CA LEU A 26 -12.09 1.57 2.87
C LEU A 26 -13.06 0.85 3.83
N ASN A 27 -12.83 0.92 5.14
CA ASN A 27 -13.56 0.18 6.17
C ASN A 27 -13.55 -1.35 5.91
N LEU A 28 -12.37 -1.86 5.53
CA LEU A 28 -12.08 -3.27 5.22
C LEU A 28 -10.96 -3.83 6.10
N ASP A 29 -10.55 -3.08 7.13
CA ASP A 29 -9.51 -3.47 8.06
C ASP A 29 -9.93 -4.72 8.87
N ASP A 30 -11.18 -4.81 9.31
CA ASP A 30 -11.73 -5.99 10.00
C ASP A 30 -11.57 -7.27 9.17
N ASP A 31 -11.95 -7.26 7.89
CA ASP A 31 -11.81 -8.41 6.99
C ASP A 31 -10.33 -8.76 6.72
N LEU A 32 -9.48 -7.73 6.71
CA LEU A 32 -8.04 -7.89 6.56
C LEU A 32 -7.38 -8.47 7.83
N THR A 33 -7.88 -8.18 9.04
CA THR A 33 -7.37 -8.77 10.31
C THR A 33 -7.53 -10.28 10.36
N LYS A 34 -8.53 -10.83 9.69
CA LYS A 34 -8.78 -12.27 9.59
C LYS A 34 -7.93 -12.96 8.52
N GLY A 35 -6.80 -12.33 8.13
CA GLY A 35 -5.89 -12.86 7.10
C GLY A 35 -6.30 -12.51 5.67
N GLY A 36 -7.36 -11.72 5.49
CA GLY A 36 -7.88 -11.35 4.17
C GLY A 36 -8.72 -12.44 3.51
N ASP A 37 -8.96 -13.56 4.18
CA ASP A 37 -9.81 -14.65 3.66
C ASP A 37 -11.29 -14.24 3.54
N GLU A 38 -11.72 -13.24 4.31
CA GLU A 38 -13.08 -12.68 4.24
C GLU A 38 -13.23 -11.57 3.20
N LEU A 39 -12.13 -11.07 2.61
CA LEU A 39 -12.21 -10.10 1.54
C LEU A 39 -12.75 -10.75 0.27
N THR A 40 -13.78 -10.15 -0.32
CA THR A 40 -14.16 -10.50 -1.68
C THR A 40 -13.05 -10.12 -2.66
N VAL A 41 -13.02 -10.76 -3.83
CA VAL A 41 -12.10 -10.41 -4.92
C VAL A 41 -12.17 -8.92 -5.27
N ARG A 42 -13.37 -8.33 -5.20
CA ARG A 42 -13.58 -6.90 -5.46
C ARG A 42 -12.94 -6.03 -4.39
N GLU A 43 -13.04 -6.40 -3.11
CA GLU A 43 -12.46 -5.66 -1.99
C GLU A 43 -10.94 -5.75 -1.98
N ALA A 44 -10.38 -6.94 -2.16
CA ALA A 44 -8.95 -7.12 -2.35
C ALA A 44 -8.44 -6.29 -3.54
N GLY A 45 -9.19 -6.24 -4.64
CA GLY A 45 -8.90 -5.40 -5.81
C GLY A 45 -8.94 -3.90 -5.50
N LYS A 46 -9.93 -3.44 -4.72
CA LYS A 46 -10.01 -2.03 -4.28
C LYS A 46 -8.80 -1.64 -3.42
N ILE A 47 -8.40 -2.50 -2.48
CA ILE A 47 -7.22 -2.25 -1.64
C ILE A 47 -5.98 -2.14 -2.52
N GLY A 48 -5.72 -3.14 -3.38
CA GLY A 48 -4.55 -3.12 -4.27
C GLY A 48 -4.52 -1.90 -5.20
N GLY A 49 -5.66 -1.55 -5.80
CA GLY A 49 -5.76 -0.38 -6.68
C GLY A 49 -5.48 0.94 -5.96
N ASN A 50 -6.00 1.12 -4.74
CA ASN A 50 -5.75 2.33 -3.95
C ASN A 50 -4.29 2.41 -3.46
N MET A 51 -3.66 1.28 -3.15
CA MET A 51 -2.22 1.26 -2.84
C MET A 51 -1.39 1.75 -4.02
N VAL A 52 -1.65 1.25 -5.24
CA VAL A 52 -0.94 1.70 -6.46
C VAL A 52 -1.15 3.20 -6.69
N LYS A 53 -2.38 3.68 -6.54
CA LYS A 53 -2.70 5.11 -6.68
C LYS A 53 -1.87 5.97 -5.73
N LYS A 54 -1.83 5.62 -4.44
CA LYS A 54 -1.02 6.34 -3.43
C LYS A 54 0.48 6.29 -3.73
N LEU A 55 1.00 5.17 -4.23
CA LEU A 55 2.42 5.05 -4.61
C LEU A 55 2.77 5.97 -5.78
N VAL A 56 1.90 6.04 -6.78
CA VAL A 56 2.08 6.94 -7.93
C VAL A 56 2.03 8.41 -7.48
N GLU A 57 1.10 8.76 -6.61
CA GLU A 57 1.00 10.12 -6.05
C GLU A 57 2.28 10.50 -5.28
N LYS A 58 2.76 9.64 -4.38
CA LYS A 58 4.03 9.85 -3.66
C LYS A 58 5.23 10.00 -4.61
N GLY A 59 5.28 9.20 -5.68
CA GLY A 59 6.32 9.31 -6.71
C GLY A 59 6.28 10.66 -7.43
N LYS A 60 5.10 11.15 -7.79
CA LYS A 60 4.92 12.47 -8.42
C LYS A 60 5.32 13.61 -7.48
N GLU A 61 4.97 13.50 -6.20
CA GLU A 61 5.32 14.49 -5.18
C GLU A 61 6.83 14.54 -4.94
N ALA A 62 7.50 13.39 -4.92
CA ALA A 62 8.96 13.30 -4.81
C ALA A 62 9.64 13.99 -5.99
N MET A 63 9.23 13.68 -7.22
CA MET A 63 9.76 14.31 -8.44
C MET A 63 9.53 15.83 -8.46
N ARG A 64 8.36 16.30 -7.99
CA ARG A 64 8.07 17.74 -7.91
C ARG A 64 8.93 18.44 -6.85
N GLN A 65 9.24 17.76 -5.74
CA GLN A 65 10.12 18.30 -4.71
C GLN A 65 11.56 18.42 -5.22
N GLU A 66 12.04 17.43 -5.98
CA GLU A 66 13.35 17.46 -6.65
C GLU A 66 13.48 18.62 -7.65
N ASP A 67 12.42 18.90 -8.42
CA ASP A 67 12.37 20.01 -9.39
C ASP A 67 12.31 21.41 -8.72
N SER A 68 11.92 21.46 -7.44
CA SER A 68 11.78 22.71 -6.65
C SER A 68 12.92 22.96 -5.65
N GLY A 69 13.99 22.17 -5.70
CA GLY A 69 15.19 22.38 -4.88
C GLY A 69 16.02 23.61 -5.31
N PRO A 70 16.86 24.17 -4.41
CA PRO A 70 17.55 25.47 -4.60
C PRO A 70 18.61 25.50 -5.71
N ASP A 71 18.81 24.41 -6.44
CA ASP A 71 19.86 24.27 -7.47
C ASP A 71 19.32 24.48 -8.90
N GLY A 72 18.04 24.84 -9.05
CA GLY A 72 17.37 25.15 -10.32
C GLY A 72 17.49 26.60 -10.81
N SER A 73 18.50 27.34 -10.34
CA SER A 73 18.90 28.63 -10.91
C SER A 73 20.36 28.58 -11.33
N SER A 74 20.59 28.25 -12.60
CA SER A 74 21.79 28.60 -13.37
C SER A 74 21.39 28.77 -14.84
#